data_AF-A5GAA2-F1
#
_entry.id   AF-A5GAA2-F1
#
_cell.length_a   1.000
_cell.length_b   1.000
_cell.length_c   1.000
_cell.angle_alpha   90.00
_cell.angle_beta   90.00
_cell.angle_gamma   90.00
#
_symmetry.space_group_name_H-M   'P 1'
#
loop_
_entity.id
_entity.type
_entity.pdbx_description
1 polymer ?
#
loop_
_entity_poly.entity_id
_entity_poly.type
_entity_poly.pdbx_seq_one_letter_code
_entity_poly.pdbx_strand_id
1 'polypeptide(L)' 'MLYFVKENKLHCYPAPKRCTVKYEKEQLRDTIPHAVEECFYCMRRWPGDDN' A
#
# COMPACT_ATOMS: atom_id res chain seq x y z
N MET A 1 6.11 0.23 8.73
CA MET A 1 5.10 -0.31 7.78
C MET A 1 5.83 -0.51 6.48
N LEU A 2 5.79 -1.71 5.90
CA LEU A 2 6.43 -1.92 4.61
C LEU A 2 5.50 -1.48 3.50
N TYR A 3 6.06 -0.90 2.45
CA TYR A 3 5.34 -0.48 1.26
C TYR A 3 5.86 -1.24 0.05
N PHE A 4 5.00 -1.46 -0.93
CA PHE A 4 5.41 -1.97 -2.23
C PHE A 4 4.73 -1.16 -3.31
N VAL A 5 5.35 -1.16 -4.48
CA VAL A 5 4.80 -0.48 -5.65
C VAL A 5 4.26 -1.52 -6.59
N LYS A 6 2.98 -1.39 -6.94
CA LYS A 6 2.31 -2.23 -7.93
C LYS A 6 1.46 -1.33 -8.81
N GLU A 7 1.48 -1.54 -10.13
CA GLU A 7 0.69 -0.74 -11.07
C GLU A 7 0.92 0.78 -10.92
N ASN A 8 2.17 1.18 -10.67
CA ASN A 8 2.58 2.57 -10.38
C ASN A 8 1.94 3.18 -9.11
N LYS A 9 1.32 2.35 -8.26
CA LYS A 9 0.70 2.76 -7.01
C LYS A 9 1.44 2.20 -5.81
N LEU A 10 1.55 3.00 -4.76
CA LEU A 10 2.11 2.64 -3.48
C LEU A 10 1.05 1.94 -2.62
N HIS A 11 1.35 0.73 -2.22
CA HIS A 11 0.53 -0.09 -1.34
C HIS A 11 1.27 -0.37 -0.05
N CYS A 12 0.54 -0.54 1.06
CA CYS A 12 1.11 -0.98 2.33
C CYS A 12 1.02 -2.50 2.44
N TYR A 13 1.98 -3.08 3.16
CA TYR A 13 2.04 -4.50 3.48
C TYR A 13 1.93 -4.71 5.00
N PRO A 14 1.01 -5.56 5.47
CA PRO A 14 0.00 -6.29 4.69
C PRO A 14 -1.05 -5.35 4.10
N ALA A 15 -1.54 -5.68 2.90
CA ALA A 15 -2.57 -4.89 2.25
C ALA A 15 -3.89 -5.01 3.03
N PRO A 16 -4.60 -3.88 3.28
CA PRO A 16 -5.88 -3.92 3.98
C PRO A 16 -6.92 -4.65 3.11
N LYS A 17 -7.91 -5.32 3.72
CA LYS A 17 -8.91 -6.15 3.01
C LYS A 17 -9.65 -5.41 1.87
N ARG A 18 -9.78 -4.10 1.99
CA ARG A 18 -10.40 -3.22 0.98
C ARG A 18 -9.53 -2.98 -0.24
N CYS A 19 -8.21 -3.13 -0.12
CA CYS A 19 -7.31 -3.06 -1.24
C CYS A 19 -7.28 -4.44 -1.89
N THR A 20 -7.81 -4.56 -3.10
CA THR A 20 -7.81 -5.80 -3.90
C THR A 20 -6.41 -6.17 -4.42
N VAL A 21 -5.39 -5.39 -4.06
CA VAL A 21 -4.01 -5.64 -4.45
C VAL A 21 -3.56 -6.98 -3.89
N LYS A 22 -3.06 -7.84 -4.78
CA LYS A 22 -2.39 -9.07 -4.38
C LYS A 22 -0.91 -8.79 -4.32
N TYR A 23 -0.29 -9.05 -3.17
CA TYR A 23 1.16 -9.05 -3.07
C TYR A 23 1.70 -10.29 -3.80
N GLU A 24 2.44 -10.10 -4.88
CA GLU A 24 3.05 -11.14 -5.71
C GLU A 24 4.58 -11.11 -5.59
N LYS A 25 5.07 -10.98 -4.35
CA LYS A 25 6.51 -10.89 -4.04
C LYS A 25 7.18 -9.64 -4.61
N GLU A 26 6.43 -8.54 -4.72
CA GLU A 26 6.99 -7.22 -5.03
C GLU A 26 8.04 -6.80 -4.00
N GLN A 27 8.97 -5.94 -4.41
CA GLN A 27 9.98 -5.42 -3.50
C GLN A 27 9.33 -4.55 -2.43
N LEU A 28 9.37 -5.05 -1.19
CA LEU A 28 9.00 -4.30 0.01
C LEU A 28 10.08 -3.26 0.31
N ARG A 29 9.63 -2.06 0.61
CA ARG A 29 10.43 -0.86 0.83
C ARG A 29 9.92 -0.23 2.11
N ASP A 30 10.81 0.25 2.96
CA ASP A 30 10.41 1.06 4.11
C ASP A 30 10.21 2.54 3.74
N THR A 31 10.68 2.95 2.55
CA THR A 31 10.63 4.32 2.04
C THR A 31 9.58 4.52 0.95
N ILE A 32 8.89 5.67 0.99
CA ILE A 32 7.93 6.13 0.00
C ILE A 32 8.69 6.64 -1.24
N PRO A 33 8.52 6.05 -2.44
CA PRO A 33 9.12 6.57 -3.67
C PRO A 33 8.42 7.87 -4.12
N HIS A 34 9.18 8.85 -4.61
CA HIS A 34 8.66 10.16 -5.04
C HIS A 34 7.94 10.17 -6.40
N ALA A 35 7.86 9.02 -7.10
CA ALA A 35 7.35 8.93 -8.47
C ALA A 35 6.21 7.90 -8.64
N VAL A 36 5.52 7.58 -7.54
CA VAL A 36 4.41 6.62 -7.55
C VAL A 36 3.16 7.27 -6.99
N GLU A 37 2.01 6.88 -7.52
CA GLU A 37 0.73 7.33 -7.00
C GLU A 37 0.43 6.65 -5.66
N GLU A 38 -0.18 7.35 -4.72
CA GLU A 38 -0.55 6.73 -3.45
C GLU A 38 -1.85 5.93 -3.62
N CYS A 39 -1.85 4.64 -3.24
CA CYS A 39 -3.11 3.90 -3.26
C CYS A 39 -4.03 4.48 -2.18
N PHE A 40 -5.16 5.05 -2.61
CA PHE A 40 -6.18 5.61 -1.73
C PHE A 40 -6.63 4.64 -0.63
N TYR A 41 -6.69 3.33 -0.92
CA TYR A 41 -7.09 2.32 0.06
C TYR A 41 -5.98 1.93 1.05
N CYS A 42 -4.71 2.07 0.67
CA CYS A 42 -3.59 1.75 1.55
C CYS A 42 -3.11 2.97 2.35
N MET A 43 -3.06 4.14 1.72
CA MET A 43 -2.46 5.36 2.28
C MET A 43 -3.48 6.24 3.01
N ARG A 44 -4.77 6.17 2.66
CA ARG A 44 -5.79 6.98 3.33
C ARG A 44 -6.24 6.28 4.62
N ARG A 45 -5.77 6.80 5.76
CA ARG A 45 -6.22 6.39 7.10
C ARG A 45 -7.74 6.61 7.19
N TRP A 46 -8.50 5.54 7.36
CA TRP A 46 -9.97 5.61 7.43
C TRP A 46 -10.38 5.39 8.89
N PRO A 47 -11.39 6.12 9.39
CA PRO A 47 -11.85 6.02 10.78
C PRO A 47 -12.60 4.70 11.02
N GLY A 48 -11.87 3.59 10.99
CA GLY A 48 -12.38 2.22 11.09
C GLY A 48 -11.35 1.13 10.77
N ASP A 49 -10.11 1.51 10.41
CA ASP A 49 -8.97 0.58 10.27
C ASP A 49 -8.25 0.34 11.62
N ASP A 50 -8.74 0.96 12.70
CA ASP A 50 -8.35 0.74 14.09
C ASP A 50 -9.33 -0.27 14.70
N ASN A 51 -9.15 -1.57 14.43
CA ASN A 51 -9.72 -2.65 15.25
C ASN A 51 -9.00 -3.98 15.03
#